data_AF-A0A1F3B437-F1
#
_entry.id   AF-A0A1F3B437-F1
#
_cell.length_a   1.000
_cell.length_b   1.000
_cell.length_c   1.000
_cell.angle_alpha   90.00
_cell.angle_beta   90.00
_cell.angle_gamma   90.00
#
_symmetry.space_group_name_H-M   'P 1'
#
loop_
_entity.id
_entity.type
_entity.pdbx_description
1 polymer ?
#
loop_
_entity_poly.entity_id
_entity_poly.type
_entity_poly.pdbx_seq_one_letter_code
_entity_poly.pdbx_strand_id
1 'polypeptide(L)' 'MVPAALRRALGTSSKAKAAFERLSLSHRREYIQWITEAKRPETKAKRVDETVRRLAGGAAR' A
#
# COMPACT_ATOMS: atom_id res chain seq x y z
N MET A 1 -7.95 -10.12 -0.13
CA MET A 1 -8.46 -9.11 -1.07
C MET A 1 -7.69 -7.81 -0.87
N VAL A 2 -7.27 -7.14 -1.95
CA VAL A 2 -6.57 -5.85 -1.86
C VAL A 2 -7.61 -4.72 -1.85
N PRO A 3 -7.58 -3.76 -0.90
CA PRO A 3 -8.52 -2.65 -0.86
C PRO A 3 -8.45 -1.83 -2.15
N ALA A 4 -9.61 -1.40 -2.66
CA ALA A 4 -9.68 -0.57 -3.86
C ALA A 4 -8.83 0.71 -3.74
N ALA A 5 -8.81 1.33 -2.55
CA ALA A 5 -7.99 2.51 -2.27
C ALA A 5 -6.49 2.24 -2.49
N LEU A 6 -5.97 1.13 -1.97
CA LEU A 6 -4.58 0.74 -2.16
C LEU A 6 -4.27 0.42 -3.62
N ARG A 7 -5.16 -0.29 -4.32
CA ARG A 7 -4.99 -0.58 -5.75
C ARG A 7 -4.94 0.68 -6.61
N ARG A 8 -5.80 1.67 -6.31
CA ARG A 8 -5.81 2.97 -7.03
C ARG A 8 -4.53 3.74 -6.80
N ALA A 9 -4.03 3.79 -5.56
CA ALA A 9 -2.79 4.50 -5.25
C ALA A 9 -1.54 3.80 -5.80
N LEU A 10 -1.50 2.47 -5.82
CA LEU A 10 -0.43 1.75 -6.53
C LEU A 10 -0.48 2.00 -8.04
N GLY A 11 -1.68 2.25 -8.59
CA GLY A 11 -1.86 2.62 -10.00
C GLY A 11 -1.24 3.97 -10.39
N THR A 12 -0.98 4.88 -9.44
CA THR A 12 -0.31 6.16 -9.73
C THR A 12 1.20 6.05 -9.75
N SER A 13 1.78 4.91 -9.34
CA SER A 13 3.22 4.70 -9.28
C SER A 13 3.62 3.28 -9.61
N SER A 14 4.12 3.07 -10.84
CA SER A 14 4.60 1.78 -11.33
C SER A 14 5.70 1.17 -10.45
N LYS A 15 6.57 2.00 -9.85
CA LYS A 15 7.61 1.55 -8.90
C LYS A 15 6.99 0.94 -7.62
N ALA A 16 6.08 1.67 -6.98
CA ALA A 16 5.40 1.19 -5.78
C ALA A 16 4.59 -0.07 -6.07
N LYS A 17 3.92 -0.13 -7.23
CA LYS A 17 3.20 -1.31 -7.70
C LYS A 17 4.12 -2.52 -7.82
N ALA A 18 5.24 -2.39 -8.54
CA ALA A 18 6.21 -3.47 -8.69
C ALA A 18 6.80 -3.91 -7.34
N ALA A 19 7.12 -2.97 -6.44
CA ALA A 19 7.60 -3.29 -5.10
C ALA A 19 6.53 -4.05 -4.28
N PHE A 20 5.28 -3.61 -4.33
CA PHE A 20 4.16 -4.28 -3.67
C PHE A 20 3.91 -5.69 -4.21
N GLU A 21 4.04 -5.89 -5.51
CA GLU A 21 3.89 -7.19 -6.16
C GLU A 21 5.06 -8.15 -5.82
N ARG A 22 6.25 -7.60 -5.58
CA ARG A 22 7.44 -8.35 -5.11
C ARG A 22 7.39 -8.72 -3.63
N LEU A 23 6.61 -8.01 -2.80
CA LEU A 23 6.45 -8.36 -1.39
C LEU A 23 5.76 -9.72 -1.22
N SER A 24 6.13 -10.47 -0.18
CA SER A 24 5.42 -11.68 0.21
C SER A 24 3.95 -11.39 0.58
N LEU A 25 3.09 -12.40 0.42
CA LEU A 25 1.67 -12.32 0.78
C LEU A 25 1.43 -11.87 2.23
N SER A 26 2.31 -12.24 3.17
CA SER A 26 2.25 -11.83 4.58
C SER A 26 2.41 -10.31 4.76
N HIS A 27 3.45 -9.71 4.17
CA HIS A 27 3.64 -8.26 4.22
C HIS A 27 2.49 -7.51 3.53
N ARG A 28 2.01 -8.02 2.38
CA ARG A 28 0.83 -7.44 1.73
C ARG A 28 -0.38 -7.48 2.65
N ARG A 29 -0.60 -8.60 3.37
CA ARG A 29 -1.70 -8.72 4.34
C ARG A 29 -1.57 -7.75 5.50
N GLU A 30 -0.37 -7.55 6.05
CA GLU A 30 -0.16 -6.56 7.12
C GLU A 30 -0.53 -5.14 6.68
N TYR A 31 -0.05 -4.70 5.51
CA TYR A 31 -0.44 -3.39 4.96
C TYR A 31 -1.95 -3.29 4.76
N ILE A 32 -2.58 -4.33 4.21
CA ILE A 32 -4.02 -4.37 4.01
C ILE A 32 -4.74 -4.27 5.35
N GLN A 33 -4.35 -5.07 6.35
CA GLN A 33 -4.96 -5.07 7.67
C GLN A 33 -4.83 -3.69 8.32
N TRP A 34 -3.62 -3.11 8.33
CA TRP A 34 -3.35 -1.78 8.83
C TRP A 34 -4.21 -0.71 8.16
N ILE A 35 -4.36 -0.76 6.83
CA ILE A 35 -5.26 0.16 6.11
C ILE A 35 -6.72 -0.11 6.49
N THR A 36 -7.13 -1.36 6.62
CA THR A 36 -8.54 -1.74 6.85
C THR A 36 -8.98 -1.42 8.29
N GLU A 37 -8.08 -1.52 9.26
CA GLU A 37 -8.31 -1.18 10.68
C GLU A 37 -8.61 0.30 10.91
N ALA A 38 -8.16 1.20 10.03
CA ALA A 38 -8.47 2.62 10.18
C ALA A 38 -9.98 2.86 9.98
N LYS A 39 -10.69 3.34 11.00
CA LYS A 39 -12.15 3.57 10.91
C LYS A 39 -12.53 4.72 9.98
N ARG A 40 -11.68 5.76 9.90
CA ARG A 40 -11.95 6.97 9.10
C ARG A 40 -11.43 6.82 7.68
N PRO A 41 -12.21 7.21 6.65
CA PRO A 41 -11.78 7.10 5.25
C PRO A 41 -10.55 7.97 4.94
N GLU A 42 -10.44 9.15 5.57
CA GLU A 42 -9.26 10.02 5.42
C GLU A 42 -7.99 9.36 5.97
N THR A 43 -8.08 8.65 7.10
CA THR A 43 -6.94 7.91 7.66
C THR A 43 -6.57 6.72 6.79
N LYS A 44 -7.56 6.01 6.21
CA LYS A 44 -7.29 4.96 5.21
C LYS A 44 -6.50 5.51 4.03
N ALA A 45 -6.92 6.65 3.48
CA ALA A 45 -6.25 7.31 2.37
C ALA A 45 -4.81 7.72 2.75
N LYS A 46 -4.59 8.31 3.93
CA LYS A 46 -3.25 8.61 4.44
C LYS A 46 -2.37 7.37 4.57
N ARG A 47 -2.87 6.27 5.15
CA ARG A 47 -2.10 5.02 5.30
C ARG A 47 -1.75 4.41 3.95
N VAL A 48 -2.66 4.48 2.98
CA VAL A 48 -2.42 4.04 1.60
C VAL A 48 -1.32 4.88 0.96
N ASP A 49 -1.41 6.20 1.03
CA ASP A 49 -0.41 7.11 0.49
C ASP A 49 0.97 6.87 1.13
N GLU A 50 1.02 6.72 2.45
CA GLU A 50 2.25 6.42 3.18
C GLU A 50 2.85 5.07 2.76
N THR A 51 2.01 4.05 2.55
CA THR A 51 2.43 2.74 2.03
C THR A 51 3.05 2.89 0.64
N VAL A 52 2.37 3.58 -0.28
CA VAL A 52 2.88 3.83 -1.63
C VAL A 52 4.18 4.63 -1.58
N ARG A 53 4.28 5.64 -0.73
CA ARG A 53 5.49 6.46 -0.55
C ARG A 53 6.66 5.64 -0.02
N ARG A 54 6.43 4.76 0.97
CA ARG A 54 7.45 3.81 1.47
C ARG A 54 7.90 2.84 0.38
N LEU A 55 6.97 2.30 -0.41
CA LEU A 55 7.27 1.36 -1.47
C LEU A 55 7.95 2.01 -2.68
N ALA A 56 7.56 3.25 -3.02
CA ALA A 56 8.18 4.04 -4.09
C ALA A 56 9.58 4.55 -3.71
N GLY A 57 9.78 4.92 -2.44
CA GLY A 57 11.04 5.47 -1.94
C GLY A 57 12.01 4.44 -1.37
N GLY A 58 11.54 3.25 -0.98
CA GLY A 58 12.34 2.25 -0.25
C GLY A 58 12.74 1.00 -1.05
N ALA A 59 12.37 0.89 -2.33
CA ALA A 59 12.74 -0.26 -3.15
C ALA A 59 14.15 -0.11 -3.75
N ALA A 60 15.18 -0.05 -2.91
CA ALA A 60 16.56 -0.40 -3.25
C ALA A 60 17.42 -0.49 -1.97
N ARG A 61 17.51 -1.69 -1.40
CA ARG A 61 18.80 -2.19 -0.95
C ARG A 61 18.89 -3.68 -1.23
#